data_AF-X1C947-F1
#
_entry.id   AF-X1C947-F1
#
_cell.length_a   1.000
_cell.length_b   1.000
_cell.length_c   1.000
_cell.angle_alpha   90.00
_cell.angle_beta   90.00
_cell.angle_gamma   90.00
#
_symmetry.space_group_name_H-M   'P 1'
#
loop_
_entity.id
_entity.type
_entity.pdbx_description
1 polymer ?
#
loop_
_entity_poly.entity_id
_entity_poly.type
_entity_poly.pdbx_seq_one_letter_code
_entity_poly.pdbx_strand_id
1 'polypeptide(L)'
;MSALAVGCAPDWADSGETYVVVSTDNDDGDGNIGEAGDYQTHVVYTSGGPCDWPEVAQLFYDCDSIAPNNFGSAYASRIAFPDDWEDTGTLFVGVVDCDYCSEPDVTPYIYTGGPGGDVYMVTVTSPPTAAIDMNVAGIVSGCVGIKPVDIISLDIMGDTDEASLIAGAFCCNKVYCSEDGGWNWDASAKDPTGAWLTYAIWYEDTALAVTAGCEAAVSMCCGEDYPC
;
A
#
# COMPACT_ATOMS: atom_id res chain seq x y z
N MET A 1 -1.80 8.90 -16.98
CA MET A 1 -2.32 8.91 -15.59
C MET A 1 -3.48 7.95 -15.49
N SER A 2 -3.34 6.95 -14.62
CA SER A 2 -4.31 5.87 -14.40
C SER A 2 -4.87 5.99 -12.99
N ALA A 3 -6.19 5.82 -12.83
CA ALA A 3 -6.81 5.70 -11.50
C ALA A 3 -6.77 4.22 -11.08
N LEU A 4 -6.12 3.94 -9.96
CA LEU A 4 -5.82 2.57 -9.50
C LEU A 4 -6.81 2.10 -8.43
N ALA A 5 -7.20 3.00 -7.53
CA ALA A 5 -8.19 2.75 -6.49
C ALA A 5 -9.04 4.00 -6.24
N VAL A 6 -10.28 3.79 -5.81
CA VAL A 6 -11.23 4.84 -5.43
C VAL A 6 -11.87 4.44 -4.10
N GLY A 7 -11.93 5.37 -3.16
CA GLY A 7 -12.57 5.19 -1.86
C GLY A 7 -13.33 6.44 -1.45
N CYS A 8 -14.47 6.27 -0.78
CA CYS A 8 -15.19 7.37 -0.16
C CYS A 8 -14.81 7.46 1.31
N ALA A 9 -14.70 8.68 1.85
CA ALA A 9 -14.54 8.87 3.29
C ALA A 9 -15.63 8.13 4.08
N PRO A 10 -15.34 7.63 5.30
CA PRO A 10 -16.36 7.07 6.19
C PRO A 10 -17.57 7.98 6.42
N ASP A 11 -17.34 9.29 6.48
CA ASP A 11 -18.34 10.33 6.67
C ASP A 11 -18.88 10.91 5.35
N TRP A 12 -18.71 10.20 4.22
CA TRP A 12 -19.00 10.71 2.87
C TRP A 12 -20.40 11.30 2.69
N ALA A 13 -21.40 10.81 3.43
CA ALA A 13 -22.75 11.35 3.39
C ALA A 13 -22.80 12.84 3.78
N ASP A 14 -21.88 13.27 4.65
CA ASP A 14 -21.74 14.63 5.16
C ASP A 14 -20.61 15.40 4.45
N SER A 15 -19.45 14.76 4.22
CA SER A 15 -18.27 15.40 3.63
C SER A 15 -18.28 15.44 2.09
N GLY A 16 -18.87 14.43 1.45
CA GLY A 16 -18.79 14.21 0.01
C GLY A 16 -17.38 13.84 -0.49
N GLU A 17 -16.44 13.57 0.41
CA GLU A 17 -15.02 13.39 0.08
C GLU A 17 -14.72 12.05 -0.56
N THR A 18 -14.20 12.10 -1.78
CA THR A 18 -13.79 10.93 -2.55
C THR A 18 -12.29 10.99 -2.78
N TYR A 19 -11.60 9.91 -2.40
CA TYR A 19 -10.17 9.71 -2.54
C TYR A 19 -9.87 8.79 -3.72
N VAL A 20 -8.80 9.10 -4.44
CA VAL A 20 -8.34 8.33 -5.60
C VAL A 20 -6.84 8.17 -5.54
N VAL A 21 -6.37 6.94 -5.74
CA VAL A 21 -4.95 6.66 -5.98
C VAL A 21 -4.73 6.77 -7.47
N VAL A 22 -3.87 7.68 -7.90
CA VAL A 22 -3.52 7.91 -9.29
C VAL A 22 -2.04 7.69 -9.52
N SER A 23 -1.69 7.15 -10.67
CA SER A 23 -0.29 6.93 -11.08
C SER A 23 -0.05 7.55 -12.46
N THR A 24 1.01 8.32 -12.61
CA THR A 24 1.48 8.76 -13.93
C THR A 24 2.24 7.63 -14.59
N ASP A 25 1.49 6.82 -15.34
CA ASP A 25 2.09 5.92 -16.30
C ASP A 25 2.61 6.73 -17.50
N ASN A 26 3.93 6.70 -17.70
CA ASN A 26 4.62 7.21 -18.88
C ASN A 26 5.13 6.06 -19.78
N ASP A 27 4.65 4.83 -19.58
CA ASP A 27 4.86 3.77 -20.57
C ASP A 27 4.14 4.19 -21.87
N ASP A 28 4.88 4.82 -22.77
CA ASP A 28 4.43 5.17 -24.11
C ASP A 28 4.31 3.92 -25.02
N GLY A 29 4.52 2.73 -24.44
CA GLY A 29 4.47 1.44 -25.10
C GLY A 29 5.72 1.16 -25.93
N ASP A 30 6.79 1.96 -25.77
CA ASP A 30 8.06 1.74 -26.45
C ASP A 30 8.97 0.73 -25.72
N GLY A 31 8.57 0.31 -24.51
CA GLY A 31 9.30 -0.67 -23.69
C GLY A 31 10.56 -0.12 -23.03
N ASN A 32 10.79 1.20 -23.08
CA ASN A 32 11.76 1.87 -22.26
C ASN A 32 11.08 2.27 -20.95
N ILE A 33 11.57 1.73 -19.85
CA ILE A 33 11.31 2.28 -18.52
C ILE A 33 11.87 3.71 -18.61
N GLY A 34 10.98 4.71 -18.56
CA GLY A 34 11.32 6.12 -18.63
C GLY A 34 12.42 6.47 -17.63
N GLU A 35 13.20 7.51 -17.92
CA GLU A 35 14.25 7.95 -17.00
C GLU A 35 13.66 8.15 -15.60
N ALA A 36 14.32 7.57 -14.58
CA ALA A 36 13.91 7.68 -13.18
C ALA A 36 13.64 9.15 -12.82
N GLY A 37 12.37 9.49 -12.60
CA GLY A 37 11.92 10.88 -12.42
C GLY A 37 10.54 11.19 -12.98
N ASP A 38 10.08 10.45 -13.99
CA ASP A 38 8.81 10.74 -14.68
C ASP A 38 7.58 10.00 -14.09
N TYR A 39 7.80 8.94 -13.31
CA TYR A 39 6.74 8.16 -12.71
C TYR A 39 6.40 8.69 -11.31
N GLN A 40 5.11 8.94 -11.06
CA GLN A 40 4.63 9.48 -9.80
C GLN A 40 3.31 8.82 -9.42
N THR A 41 3.23 8.39 -8.17
CA THR A 41 1.99 7.90 -7.58
C THR A 41 1.51 8.91 -6.55
N HIS A 42 0.23 9.27 -6.61
CA HIS A 42 -0.38 10.24 -5.72
C HIS A 42 -1.70 9.72 -5.15
N VAL A 43 -2.03 10.19 -3.97
CA VAL A 43 -3.42 10.24 -3.50
C VAL A 43 -3.95 11.64 -3.77
N VAL A 44 -5.11 11.70 -4.42
CA VAL A 44 -5.86 12.94 -4.69
C VAL A 44 -7.26 12.81 -4.10
N TYR A 45 -7.93 13.93 -3.85
CA TYR A 45 -9.31 13.90 -3.38
C TYR A 45 -10.17 14.99 -4.02
N THR A 46 -11.50 14.82 -3.92
CA THR A 46 -12.48 15.85 -4.30
C THR A 46 -13.71 15.76 -3.39
N SER A 47 -14.40 16.88 -3.18
CA SER A 47 -15.68 16.96 -2.43
C SER A 47 -16.89 17.31 -3.32
N GLY A 48 -16.77 17.16 -4.65
CA GLY A 48 -17.90 17.29 -5.58
C GLY A 48 -17.77 18.32 -6.70
N GLY A 49 -16.55 18.68 -7.11
CA GLY A 49 -16.30 19.54 -8.27
C GLY A 49 -15.73 18.74 -9.46
N PRO A 50 -16.22 18.90 -10.70
CA PRO A 50 -15.72 18.15 -11.87
C PRO A 50 -14.27 18.48 -12.27
N CYS A 51 -13.66 19.51 -11.68
CA CYS A 51 -12.34 20.01 -12.08
C CYS A 51 -11.37 20.28 -10.92
N ASP A 52 -11.79 20.07 -9.66
CA ASP A 52 -10.93 20.31 -8.49
C ASP A 52 -10.55 18.95 -7.88
N TRP A 53 -9.34 18.52 -8.23
CA TRP A 53 -8.65 17.36 -7.66
C TRP A 53 -7.34 17.84 -7.03
N PRO A 54 -7.39 18.56 -5.90
CA PRO A 54 -6.19 18.88 -5.17
C PRO A 54 -5.42 17.60 -4.85
N GLU A 55 -4.11 17.66 -5.08
CA GLU A 55 -3.18 16.63 -4.62
C GLU A 55 -3.19 16.61 -3.09
N VAL A 56 -3.31 15.39 -2.53
CA VAL A 56 -3.18 15.16 -1.08
C VAL A 56 -1.74 14.81 -0.76
N ALA A 57 -1.21 13.80 -1.43
CA ALA A 57 0.15 13.36 -1.16
C ALA A 57 0.72 12.64 -2.36
N GLN A 58 1.97 12.95 -2.67
CA GLN A 58 2.80 12.06 -3.48
C GLN A 58 3.34 10.94 -2.59
N LEU A 59 3.32 9.72 -3.10
CA LEU A 59 3.94 8.56 -2.46
C LEU A 59 5.43 8.53 -2.86
N PHE A 60 6.29 8.43 -1.85
CA PHE A 60 7.74 8.32 -2.03
C PHE A 60 8.22 7.06 -1.36
N TYR A 61 9.20 6.40 -1.97
CA TYR A 61 9.92 5.30 -1.33
C TYR A 61 10.58 5.77 -0.04
N ASP A 62 10.48 4.96 1.02
CA ASP A 62 11.00 5.29 2.35
C ASP A 62 10.44 6.63 2.86
N CYS A 63 11.29 7.49 3.41
CA CYS A 63 10.94 8.81 3.92
C CYS A 63 11.57 9.96 3.16
N ASP A 64 12.28 9.67 2.07
CA ASP A 64 13.08 10.68 1.41
C ASP A 64 12.35 11.18 0.16
N SER A 65 11.84 12.41 0.23
CA SER A 65 11.24 13.09 -0.93
C SER A 65 12.29 13.59 -1.93
N ILE A 66 13.59 13.33 -1.68
CA ILE A 66 14.67 13.70 -2.59
C ILE A 66 14.68 12.70 -3.74
N ALA A 67 14.52 13.23 -4.96
CA ALA A 67 14.58 12.44 -6.17
C ALA A 67 15.91 11.65 -6.29
N PRO A 68 15.88 10.42 -6.86
CA PRO A 68 14.71 9.77 -7.44
C PRO A 68 14.08 8.73 -6.50
N ASN A 69 13.19 9.15 -5.60
CA ASN A 69 12.39 8.25 -4.75
C ASN A 69 10.90 8.25 -5.11
N ASN A 70 10.54 8.88 -6.22
CA ASN A 70 9.22 8.76 -6.82
C ASN A 70 9.16 7.49 -7.69
N PHE A 71 7.98 6.89 -7.75
CA PHE A 71 7.72 5.66 -8.51
C PHE A 71 6.33 5.67 -9.13
N GLY A 72 6.14 4.82 -10.13
CA GLY A 72 4.84 4.57 -10.76
C GLY A 72 4.22 3.33 -10.16
N SER A 73 2.91 3.34 -9.97
CA SER A 73 2.18 2.15 -9.52
C SER A 73 1.37 1.55 -10.66
N ALA A 74 1.38 0.21 -10.76
CA ALA A 74 0.53 -0.56 -11.65
C ALA A 74 -0.83 -0.89 -11.03
N TYR A 75 -0.88 -1.08 -9.71
CA TYR A 75 -2.08 -1.41 -8.96
C TYR A 75 -2.08 -0.74 -7.58
N ALA A 76 -3.27 -0.67 -6.97
CA ALA A 76 -3.44 -0.25 -5.59
C ALA A 76 -4.49 -1.14 -4.91
N SER A 77 -4.37 -1.32 -3.60
CA SER A 77 -5.39 -1.94 -2.77
C SER A 77 -6.63 -1.05 -2.66
N ARG A 78 -7.67 -1.53 -1.96
CA ARG A 78 -8.67 -0.60 -1.44
C ARG A 78 -8.01 0.45 -0.55
N ILE A 79 -8.60 1.64 -0.50
CA ILE A 79 -8.25 2.66 0.48
C ILE A 79 -8.87 2.23 1.82
N ALA A 80 -8.02 2.12 2.83
CA ALA A 80 -8.38 1.68 4.17
C ALA A 80 -8.47 2.90 5.09
N PHE A 81 -9.59 3.03 5.81
CA PHE A 81 -9.85 4.13 6.73
C PHE A 81 -9.92 3.56 8.15
N PRO A 82 -9.12 4.06 9.10
CA PRO A 82 -9.22 3.69 10.51
C PRO A 82 -10.51 4.26 11.13
N ASP A 83 -10.87 3.72 12.30
CA ASP A 83 -12.12 4.06 12.99
C ASP A 83 -12.16 5.53 13.45
N ASP A 84 -10.99 6.13 13.71
CA ASP A 84 -10.79 7.53 14.11
C ASP A 84 -10.47 8.47 12.93
N TRP A 85 -10.78 8.07 11.69
CA TRP A 85 -10.55 8.88 10.48
C TRP A 85 -11.06 10.32 10.62
N GLU A 86 -12.24 10.53 11.21
CA GLU A 86 -12.82 11.88 11.36
C GLU A 86 -11.96 12.81 12.25
N ASP A 87 -11.17 12.23 13.15
CA ASP A 87 -10.30 12.96 14.06
C ASP A 87 -8.90 13.17 13.48
N THR A 88 -8.37 12.19 12.74
CA THR A 88 -6.98 12.19 12.26
C THR A 88 -6.84 12.64 10.81
N GLY A 89 -7.85 12.40 9.99
CA GLY A 89 -7.76 12.51 8.53
C GLY A 89 -6.71 11.56 7.94
N THR A 90 -6.40 10.43 8.58
CA THR A 90 -5.36 9.50 8.13
C THR A 90 -5.95 8.27 7.44
N LEU A 91 -5.52 7.99 6.21
CA LEU A 91 -5.90 6.78 5.47
C LEU A 91 -4.67 5.93 5.16
N PHE A 92 -4.90 4.67 4.80
CA PHE A 92 -3.86 3.75 4.38
C PHE A 92 -4.15 3.18 2.99
N VAL A 93 -3.09 2.91 2.24
CA VAL A 93 -3.18 2.30 0.91
C VAL A 93 -1.97 1.41 0.65
N GLY A 94 -2.20 0.19 0.17
CA GLY A 94 -1.17 -0.65 -0.43
C GLY A 94 -1.03 -0.34 -1.93
N VAL A 95 0.19 -0.30 -2.45
CA VAL A 95 0.44 -0.13 -3.89
C VAL A 95 1.41 -1.17 -4.42
N VAL A 96 1.35 -1.38 -5.73
CA VAL A 96 2.22 -2.28 -6.49
C VAL A 96 2.99 -1.45 -7.49
N ASP A 97 4.32 -1.50 -7.43
CA ASP A 97 5.22 -0.80 -8.37
C ASP A 97 4.94 -1.20 -9.81
N CYS A 98 5.33 -0.39 -10.79
CA CYS A 98 5.30 -0.77 -12.20
C CYS A 98 6.34 -1.85 -12.55
N ASP A 99 7.47 -1.87 -11.82
CA ASP A 99 8.52 -2.90 -11.95
C ASP A 99 8.32 -4.08 -10.98
N TYR A 100 7.05 -4.45 -10.73
CA TYR A 100 6.67 -5.48 -9.78
C TYR A 100 7.30 -6.85 -10.04
N CYS A 101 7.46 -7.62 -8.97
CA CYS A 101 7.90 -9.03 -8.99
C CYS A 101 9.23 -9.29 -9.69
N SER A 102 10.02 -8.25 -9.96
CA SER A 102 11.38 -8.41 -10.40
C SER A 102 12.19 -9.00 -9.24
N GLU A 103 12.69 -10.21 -9.44
CA GLU A 103 13.54 -10.88 -8.46
C GLU A 103 14.70 -9.96 -8.08
N PRO A 104 15.13 -9.91 -6.81
CA PRO A 104 16.39 -9.28 -6.48
C PRO A 104 17.47 -10.00 -7.29
N ASP A 105 18.06 -9.32 -8.27
CA ASP A 105 19.23 -9.86 -8.94
C ASP A 105 20.23 -10.24 -7.85
N VAL A 106 20.79 -11.43 -7.93
CA VAL A 106 21.59 -12.12 -6.89
C VAL A 106 22.93 -11.41 -6.60
N THR A 107 23.06 -10.15 -6.98
CA THR A 107 24.16 -9.26 -6.62
C THR A 107 23.79 -8.42 -5.39
N PRO A 108 24.52 -8.52 -4.27
CA PRO A 108 24.10 -8.01 -2.95
C PRO A 108 24.06 -6.48 -2.80
N TYR A 109 24.03 -5.70 -3.89
CA TYR A 109 24.06 -4.24 -3.87
C TYR A 109 23.25 -3.56 -4.99
N ILE A 110 22.50 -4.29 -5.81
CA ILE A 110 21.62 -3.71 -6.83
C ILE A 110 20.24 -4.33 -6.66
N TYR A 111 19.35 -3.61 -5.98
CA TYR A 111 17.92 -3.88 -6.11
C TYR A 111 17.56 -3.57 -7.57
N THR A 112 17.25 -4.61 -8.34
CA THR A 112 16.61 -4.51 -9.66
C THR A 112 15.08 -4.48 -9.56
N GLY A 113 14.55 -4.72 -8.35
CA GLY A 113 13.22 -4.28 -7.94
C GLY A 113 13.15 -2.77 -8.03
N GLY A 114 12.14 -2.23 -8.71
CA GLY A 114 11.90 -0.80 -8.67
C GLY A 114 11.69 -0.33 -7.23
N PRO A 115 11.94 0.96 -6.94
CA PRO A 115 11.86 1.50 -5.59
C PRO A 115 10.41 1.67 -5.10
N GLY A 116 9.40 1.15 -5.80
CA GLY A 116 8.00 1.33 -5.41
C GLY A 116 7.41 0.13 -4.69
N GLY A 117 6.17 0.30 -4.22
CA GLY A 117 5.37 -0.78 -3.65
C GLY A 117 5.57 -0.95 -2.14
N ASP A 118 4.55 -0.61 -1.37
CA ASP A 118 4.45 -0.87 0.07
C ASP A 118 3.01 -0.51 0.54
N VAL A 119 2.78 -0.50 1.85
CA VAL A 119 1.68 0.24 2.49
C VAL A 119 2.15 1.67 2.76
N TYR A 120 1.28 2.63 2.46
CA TYR A 120 1.48 4.04 2.74
C TYR A 120 0.41 4.55 3.70
N MET A 121 0.86 5.23 4.76
CA MET A 121 -0.01 6.04 5.61
C MET A 121 -0.06 7.45 5.05
N VAL A 122 -1.25 7.98 4.79
CA VAL A 122 -1.47 9.28 4.16
C VAL A 122 -2.32 10.13 5.08
N THR A 123 -1.76 11.26 5.52
CA THR A 123 -2.47 12.22 6.37
C THR A 123 -3.02 13.36 5.54
N VAL A 124 -4.35 13.45 5.50
CA VAL A 124 -5.12 14.43 4.74
C VAL A 124 -5.39 15.66 5.62
N THR A 125 -4.34 16.41 5.94
CA THR A 125 -4.48 17.71 6.61
C THR A 125 -4.50 18.86 5.59
N SER A 126 -4.77 20.08 6.04
CA SER A 126 -4.65 21.29 5.22
C SER A 126 -3.53 22.19 5.77
N PRO A 127 -2.43 22.42 5.03
CA PRO A 127 -2.13 21.83 3.72
C PRO A 127 -1.83 20.33 3.84
N PRO A 128 -2.06 19.55 2.78
CA PRO A 128 -1.70 18.14 2.75
C PRO A 128 -0.18 18.02 2.80
N THR A 129 0.38 17.28 3.78
CA THR A 129 1.82 17.38 4.06
C THR A 129 2.63 16.11 3.87
N ALA A 130 2.06 14.90 3.97
CA ALA A 130 2.89 13.70 3.90
C ALA A 130 2.11 12.41 3.62
N ALA A 131 2.68 11.58 2.74
CA ALA A 131 2.57 10.14 2.83
C ALA A 131 3.84 9.61 3.49
N ILE A 132 3.71 8.55 4.27
CA ILE A 132 4.82 7.82 4.89
C ILE A 132 4.79 6.39 4.38
N ASP A 133 5.93 5.92 3.87
CA ASP A 133 6.15 4.51 3.57
C ASP A 133 6.24 3.71 4.88
N MET A 134 5.37 2.72 5.02
CA MET A 134 5.28 1.90 6.24
C MET A 134 6.28 0.74 6.24
N ASN A 135 7.05 0.54 5.16
CA ASN A 135 8.16 -0.40 5.09
C ASN A 135 7.77 -1.81 5.58
N VAL A 136 6.80 -2.46 4.92
CA VAL A 136 6.22 -3.75 5.35
C VAL A 136 7.25 -4.87 5.54
N ALA A 137 8.39 -4.84 4.82
CA ALA A 137 9.47 -5.81 5.04
C ALA A 137 10.32 -5.54 6.30
N GLY A 138 10.09 -4.44 7.01
CA GLY A 138 10.86 -3.93 8.14
C GLY A 138 11.83 -2.81 7.78
N ILE A 139 12.41 -2.18 8.81
CA ILE A 139 13.25 -0.99 8.71
C ILE A 139 14.71 -1.33 9.05
N VAL A 140 15.67 -0.82 8.27
CA VAL A 140 17.11 -0.92 8.54
C VAL A 140 17.58 0.17 9.50
N SER A 141 17.22 1.42 9.21
CA SER A 141 17.51 2.55 10.09
C SER A 141 16.60 3.75 9.80
N GLY A 142 16.12 4.41 10.85
CA GLY A 142 15.27 5.59 10.69
C GLY A 142 13.97 5.22 10.01
N CYS A 143 13.84 5.58 8.75
CA CYS A 143 12.68 5.33 7.89
C CYS A 143 13.08 4.71 6.55
N VAL A 144 14.27 4.09 6.51
CA VAL A 144 14.79 3.33 5.37
C VAL A 144 14.43 1.86 5.54
N GLY A 145 13.61 1.33 4.64
CA GLY A 145 13.18 -0.05 4.58
C GLY A 145 14.29 -1.04 4.29
N ILE A 146 14.02 -2.31 4.59
CA ILE A 146 14.88 -3.43 4.19
C ILE A 146 14.78 -3.65 2.68
N LYS A 147 13.54 -3.62 2.16
CA LYS A 147 13.16 -3.72 0.76
C LYS A 147 11.69 -3.32 0.59
N PRO A 148 11.27 -2.87 -0.59
CA PRO A 148 9.86 -2.70 -0.90
C PRO A 148 9.13 -4.05 -0.92
N VAL A 149 7.82 -3.99 -0.71
CA VAL A 149 6.90 -5.13 -0.84
C VAL A 149 5.68 -4.67 -1.61
N ASP A 150 5.48 -5.18 -2.83
CA ASP A 150 4.27 -4.91 -3.60
C ASP A 150 3.01 -5.42 -2.87
N ILE A 151 2.13 -4.50 -2.44
CA ILE A 151 0.91 -4.82 -1.69
C ILE A 151 -0.33 -4.61 -2.57
N ILE A 152 -1.10 -5.68 -2.77
CA ILE A 152 -2.33 -5.66 -3.60
C ILE A 152 -3.62 -5.65 -2.79
N SER A 153 -3.56 -6.06 -1.53
CA SER A 153 -4.70 -6.03 -0.63
C SER A 153 -4.29 -5.48 0.72
N LEU A 154 -5.15 -4.66 1.30
CA LEU A 154 -4.98 -4.08 2.61
C LEU A 154 -6.33 -4.09 3.31
N ASP A 155 -6.34 -4.41 4.60
CA ASP A 155 -7.47 -4.20 5.51
C ASP A 155 -6.99 -3.60 6.82
N ILE A 156 -7.90 -2.95 7.52
CA ILE A 156 -7.64 -2.24 8.77
C ILE A 156 -8.81 -2.43 9.74
N MET A 157 -8.50 -2.43 11.03
CA MET A 157 -9.48 -2.25 12.11
C MET A 157 -8.85 -1.45 13.25
N GLY A 158 -9.65 -0.68 13.99
CA GLY A 158 -9.19 0.16 15.09
C GLY A 158 -8.75 1.57 14.69
N ASP A 159 -8.25 2.30 15.68
CA ASP A 159 -7.84 3.70 15.59
C ASP A 159 -6.42 3.84 15.01
N THR A 160 -6.12 4.94 14.31
CA THR A 160 -4.90 5.16 13.51
C THR A 160 -3.61 4.69 14.17
N ASP A 161 -3.37 5.07 15.44
CA ASP A 161 -2.11 4.79 16.16
C ASP A 161 -2.02 3.35 16.72
N GLU A 162 -3.15 2.67 16.90
CA GLU A 162 -3.24 1.31 17.47
C GLU A 162 -3.91 0.34 16.46
N ALA A 163 -4.03 0.75 15.20
CA ALA A 163 -4.78 0.00 14.21
C ALA A 163 -4.09 -1.33 13.92
N SER A 164 -4.90 -2.36 13.76
CA SER A 164 -4.44 -3.64 13.25
C SER A 164 -4.59 -3.64 11.72
N LEU A 165 -3.49 -3.75 11.00
CA LEU A 165 -3.46 -3.82 9.54
C LEU A 165 -3.11 -5.24 9.10
N ILE A 166 -3.71 -5.66 7.99
CA ILE A 166 -3.33 -6.91 7.30
C ILE A 166 -3.19 -6.67 5.81
N ALA A 167 -2.08 -7.13 5.26
CA ALA A 167 -1.68 -6.90 3.90
C ALA A 167 -1.36 -8.21 3.16
N GLY A 168 -1.69 -8.25 1.88
CA GLY A 168 -1.43 -9.38 0.99
C GLY A 168 -0.48 -8.98 -0.13
N ALA A 169 0.57 -9.77 -0.32
CA ALA A 169 1.60 -9.49 -1.31
C ALA A 169 1.12 -9.79 -2.73
N PHE A 170 1.46 -8.92 -3.69
CA PHE A 170 1.17 -9.14 -5.10
C PHE A 170 2.01 -10.27 -5.70
N CYS A 171 3.30 -10.33 -5.36
CA CYS A 171 4.28 -11.18 -6.03
C CYS A 171 4.46 -12.58 -5.45
N CYS A 172 3.82 -12.88 -4.33
CA CYS A 172 3.97 -14.16 -3.67
C CYS A 172 2.75 -14.46 -2.80
N ASN A 173 2.82 -15.58 -2.09
CA ASN A 173 1.77 -16.05 -1.20
C ASN A 173 1.83 -15.42 0.21
N LYS A 174 2.58 -14.33 0.39
CA LYS A 174 2.84 -13.76 1.71
C LYS A 174 1.69 -12.91 2.23
N VAL A 175 1.41 -13.08 3.51
CA VAL A 175 0.56 -12.19 4.32
C VAL A 175 1.46 -11.46 5.32
N TYR A 176 1.19 -10.18 5.52
CA TYR A 176 1.84 -9.34 6.51
C TYR A 176 0.79 -8.75 7.44
N CYS A 177 1.12 -8.55 8.71
CA CYS A 177 0.27 -7.84 9.64
C CYS A 177 1.04 -6.85 10.51
N SER A 178 0.34 -5.84 11.00
CA SER A 178 0.81 -4.88 11.99
C SER A 178 -0.29 -4.70 13.04
N GLU A 179 0.08 -4.54 14.30
CA GLU A 179 -0.84 -4.29 15.42
C GLU A 179 -0.64 -2.89 16.05
N ASP A 180 0.13 -2.02 15.39
CA ASP A 180 0.55 -0.73 15.92
C ASP A 180 0.48 0.38 14.86
N GLY A 181 -0.61 0.43 14.10
CA GLY A 181 -0.81 1.50 13.10
C GLY A 181 0.15 1.42 11.91
N GLY A 182 0.79 0.26 11.70
CA GLY A 182 1.71 0.01 10.59
C GLY A 182 3.17 0.33 10.91
N TRP A 183 3.51 0.68 12.15
CA TRP A 183 4.89 1.03 12.52
C TRP A 183 5.82 -0.18 12.55
N ASN A 184 5.31 -1.36 12.91
CA ASN A 184 6.02 -2.62 12.84
C ASN A 184 5.16 -3.67 12.11
N TRP A 185 5.82 -4.46 11.26
CA TRP A 185 5.18 -5.50 10.47
C TRP A 185 5.82 -6.86 10.72
N ASP A 186 4.96 -7.87 10.85
CA ASP A 186 5.32 -9.27 10.89
C ASP A 186 4.79 -9.99 9.65
N ALA A 187 5.61 -10.90 9.11
CA ALA A 187 5.13 -11.83 8.09
C ALA A 187 4.42 -13.01 8.78
N SER A 188 3.31 -13.47 8.19
CA SER A 188 2.54 -14.59 8.72
C SER A 188 3.42 -15.82 8.92
N ALA A 189 3.23 -16.49 10.07
CA ALA A 189 3.89 -17.75 10.35
C ALA A 189 3.39 -18.89 9.44
N LYS A 190 2.21 -18.73 8.83
CA LYS A 190 1.55 -19.76 8.02
C LYS A 190 0.76 -19.16 6.86
N ASP A 191 1.52 -18.75 5.86
CA ASP A 191 1.00 -18.29 4.58
C ASP A 191 0.07 -19.32 3.89
N PRO A 192 -0.90 -18.87 3.08
CA PRO A 192 -1.62 -19.74 2.15
C PRO A 192 -0.68 -20.58 1.28
N THR A 193 -1.08 -21.81 0.95
CA THR A 193 -0.23 -22.74 0.20
C THR A 193 -0.24 -22.52 -1.32
N GLY A 194 -1.02 -21.56 -1.83
CA GLY A 194 -1.00 -21.24 -3.25
C GLY A 194 0.26 -20.45 -3.62
N ALA A 195 0.44 -20.17 -4.91
CA ALA A 195 1.75 -19.78 -5.42
C ALA A 195 1.94 -18.28 -5.63
N TRP A 196 0.87 -17.52 -5.84
CA TRP A 196 0.96 -16.12 -6.29
C TRP A 196 -0.22 -15.29 -5.78
N LEU A 197 -0.03 -13.97 -5.75
CA LEU A 197 -1.02 -12.93 -5.52
C LEU A 197 -1.95 -13.22 -4.35
N THR A 198 -1.63 -12.64 -3.21
CA THR A 198 -2.35 -12.84 -1.97
C THR A 198 -3.30 -11.70 -1.70
N TYR A 199 -4.56 -12.02 -1.45
CA TYR A 199 -5.52 -11.11 -0.84
C TYR A 199 -5.73 -11.51 0.61
N ALA A 200 -5.67 -10.54 1.52
CA ALA A 200 -5.93 -10.73 2.94
C ALA A 200 -6.96 -9.71 3.43
N ILE A 201 -7.83 -10.15 4.34
CA ILE A 201 -8.83 -9.33 5.03
C ILE A 201 -8.92 -9.72 6.50
N TRP A 202 -9.34 -8.77 7.32
CA TRP A 202 -9.87 -9.07 8.64
C TRP A 202 -11.26 -9.67 8.50
N TYR A 203 -11.55 -10.66 9.34
CA TYR A 203 -12.85 -11.30 9.44
C TYR A 203 -13.12 -11.59 10.91
N GLU A 204 -13.96 -10.76 11.54
CA GLU A 204 -14.18 -10.79 12.99
C GLU A 204 -12.84 -10.61 13.76
N ASP A 205 -12.49 -11.54 14.63
CA ASP A 205 -11.24 -11.59 15.41
C ASP A 205 -10.15 -12.43 14.73
N THR A 206 -10.31 -12.74 13.44
CA THR A 206 -9.37 -13.56 12.67
C THR A 206 -9.05 -12.93 11.31
N ALA A 207 -8.10 -13.54 10.62
CA ALA A 207 -7.68 -13.19 9.27
C ALA A 207 -8.11 -14.26 8.26
N LEU A 208 -8.57 -13.82 7.09
CA LEU A 208 -8.79 -14.67 5.92
C LEU A 208 -7.83 -14.24 4.82
N ALA A 209 -7.08 -15.20 4.28
CA ALA A 209 -6.19 -14.98 3.15
C ALA A 209 -6.48 -15.94 2.01
N VAL A 210 -6.47 -15.44 0.77
CA VAL A 210 -6.67 -16.23 -0.45
C VAL A 210 -5.59 -15.92 -1.46
N THR A 211 -5.20 -16.91 -2.25
CA THR A 211 -4.25 -16.71 -3.36
C THR A 211 -4.93 -16.89 -4.71
N ALA A 212 -4.40 -16.23 -5.73
CA ALA A 212 -4.84 -16.35 -7.11
C ALA A 212 -3.74 -16.94 -8.02
N GLY A 213 -4.13 -17.43 -9.20
CA GLY A 213 -3.21 -18.00 -10.19
C GLY A 213 -3.42 -19.48 -10.42
N CYS A 214 -2.37 -20.17 -10.89
CA CYS A 214 -2.43 -21.60 -11.23
C CYS A 214 -2.75 -22.49 -10.02
N GLU A 215 -2.35 -22.06 -8.83
CA GLU A 215 -2.64 -22.72 -7.56
C GLU A 215 -3.29 -21.70 -6.61
N ALA A 216 -4.59 -21.86 -6.39
CA ALA A 216 -5.35 -21.06 -5.45
C ALA A 216 -5.52 -21.82 -4.13
N ALA A 217 -5.37 -21.11 -3.02
CA ALA A 217 -5.59 -21.61 -1.68
C ALA A 217 -6.41 -20.60 -0.89
N VAL A 218 -7.08 -21.10 0.16
CA VAL A 218 -7.72 -20.30 1.19
C VAL A 218 -7.10 -20.70 2.51
N SER A 219 -6.65 -19.72 3.29
CA SER A 219 -6.12 -19.88 4.64
C SER A 219 -6.91 -18.99 5.59
N MET A 220 -7.12 -19.46 6.81
CA MET A 220 -7.79 -18.72 7.87
C MET A 220 -6.98 -18.90 9.15
N CYS A 221 -6.79 -17.83 9.92
CA CYS A 221 -6.16 -17.93 11.23
C CYS A 221 -7.11 -18.65 12.21
N CYS A 222 -6.55 -19.47 13.10
CA CYS A 222 -7.33 -20.23 14.07
C CYS A 222 -7.59 -19.49 15.41
N GLY A 223 -7.35 -18.18 15.46
CA GLY A 223 -7.64 -17.31 16.62
C GLY A 223 -6.48 -17.07 17.59
N GLU A 224 -6.66 -16.01 18.39
CA GLU A 224 -5.95 -15.37 19.54
C GLU A 224 -4.42 -15.46 19.71
N ASP A 225 -3.75 -16.53 19.29
CA ASP A 225 -2.31 -16.71 19.57
C ASP A 225 -1.40 -16.06 18.50
N TYR A 226 -1.95 -15.67 17.35
CA TYR A 226 -1.20 -15.11 16.22
C TYR A 226 -2.05 -14.05 15.47
N PRO A 227 -1.62 -12.78 15.41
CA PRO A 227 -2.32 -11.74 14.64
C PRO A 227 -2.36 -12.05 13.15
N CYS A 228 -1.33 -12.74 12.67
CA CYS A 228 -1.23 -13.46 11.40
C CYS A 228 -0.14 -14.53 11.52
#